data_AF-A0A7S2XS60-F1
#
_entry.id   AF-A0A7S2XS60-F1
#
_cell.length_a   1.000
_cell.length_b   1.000
_cell.length_c   1.000
_cell.angle_alpha   90.00
_cell.angle_beta   90.00
_cell.angle_gamma   90.00
#
_symmetry.space_group_name_H-M   'P 1'
#
loop_
_entity.id
_entity.type
_entity.pdbx_description
1 polymer ?
#
loop_
_entity_poly.entity_id
_entity_poly.type
_entity_poly.pdbx_seq_one_letter_code
_entity_poly.pdbx_strand_id
1 'polypeptide(L)'
;MKLSYAAFAFAAIGSASAFAPPAFSTVRTSALNAGLMIRETGKSSLDPSVIQRYNDLPFPEESVLAEYVWVDADGNTRSKTRTLPAKKAEAVENLPKWNFDGSSTNQAPGDDSEVILRPCRIFRDPFRPRSDGVSNVLVMCDTYTPSGDALETNFRAIAEKSFVGMDDEEVWFGLEQEFTLFNLD
;
A
#
# COMPACT_ATOMS: atom_id res chain seq x y z
N MET A 1 73.55 39.05 -31.27
CA MET A 1 73.65 37.83 -30.42
C MET A 1 73.65 38.25 -28.96
N LYS A 2 72.52 38.10 -28.26
CA LYS A 2 72.43 38.18 -26.80
C LYS A 2 71.43 37.11 -26.36
N LEU A 3 71.93 36.07 -25.69
CA LEU A 3 71.11 35.04 -25.05
C LEU A 3 70.49 35.62 -23.78
N SER A 4 69.20 35.38 -23.57
CA SER A 4 68.52 35.60 -22.30
C SER A 4 67.98 34.26 -21.81
N TYR A 5 68.50 33.78 -20.68
CA TYR A 5 67.97 32.64 -19.93
C TYR A 5 66.78 33.11 -19.09
N ALA A 6 65.67 32.37 -19.13
CA ALA A 6 64.59 32.50 -18.16
C ALA A 6 64.39 31.16 -17.45
N ALA A 7 64.44 31.20 -16.13
CA ALA A 7 64.41 30.06 -15.23
C ALA A 7 63.03 29.40 -15.17
N PHE A 8 62.99 28.06 -15.21
CA PHE A 8 61.81 27.28 -14.85
C PHE A 8 61.74 27.11 -13.34
N ALA A 9 60.73 27.68 -12.70
CA ALA A 9 60.39 27.39 -11.31
C ALA A 9 59.55 26.11 -11.24
N PHE A 10 60.10 25.05 -10.64
CA PHE A 10 59.32 23.87 -10.25
C PHE A 10 58.62 24.16 -8.92
N ALA A 11 57.28 24.20 -8.93
CA ALA A 11 56.48 24.16 -7.71
C ALA A 11 56.27 22.69 -7.29
N ALA A 12 56.88 22.30 -6.18
CA ALA A 12 56.58 21.02 -5.54
C ALA A 12 55.24 21.14 -4.79
N ILE A 13 54.17 20.56 -5.35
CA ILE A 13 52.91 20.41 -4.62
C ILE A 13 53.00 19.11 -3.83
N GLY A 14 53.10 19.25 -2.51
CA GLY A 14 53.16 18.14 -1.56
C GLY A 14 51.88 17.32 -1.53
N SER A 15 52.04 16.01 -1.34
CA SER A 15 51.02 14.96 -1.34
C SER A 15 50.15 14.91 -0.07
N ALA A 16 49.70 16.05 0.45
CA ALA A 16 48.92 16.11 1.70
C ALA A 16 47.40 16.22 1.48
N SER A 17 46.90 16.02 0.25
CA SER A 17 45.46 16.14 -0.07
C SER A 17 44.74 14.80 -0.34
N ALA A 18 45.44 13.66 -0.24
CA ALA A 18 44.86 12.36 -0.59
C ALA A 18 44.09 11.67 0.56
N PHE A 19 44.00 12.27 1.75
CA PHE A 19 43.35 11.69 2.93
C PHE A 19 42.46 12.69 3.70
N ALA A 20 41.97 13.75 3.04
CA ALA A 20 40.93 14.58 3.63
C ALA A 20 39.60 13.80 3.58
N PRO A 21 38.93 13.53 4.72
CA PRO A 21 37.57 12.99 4.69
C PRO A 21 36.67 13.96 3.91
N PRO A 22 35.70 13.48 3.12
CA PRO A 22 34.76 14.36 2.43
C PRO A 22 34.10 15.26 3.47
N ALA A 23 33.88 16.53 3.12
CA ALA A 23 33.15 17.45 3.95
C ALA A 23 31.81 16.81 4.32
N PHE A 24 31.63 16.45 5.59
CA PHE A 24 30.36 15.95 6.08
C PHE A 24 29.33 17.05 5.83
N SER A 25 28.46 16.84 4.84
CA SER A 25 27.19 17.55 4.78
C SER A 25 26.55 17.41 6.15
N THR A 26 26.24 18.53 6.79
CA THR A 26 25.47 18.53 8.03
C THR A 26 24.19 17.78 7.74
N VAL A 27 24.10 16.52 8.16
CA VAL A 27 22.83 15.81 8.19
C VAL A 27 21.98 16.67 9.11
N ARG A 28 20.93 17.30 8.57
CA ARG A 28 19.92 17.93 9.40
C ARG A 28 19.43 16.83 10.33
N THR A 29 19.85 16.90 11.59
CA THR A 29 19.18 16.18 12.64
C THR A 29 17.74 16.66 12.58
N SER A 30 16.82 15.76 12.25
CA SER A 30 15.40 15.96 12.51
C SER A 30 15.26 15.94 14.02
N ALA A 31 15.67 17.03 14.68
CA ALA A 31 15.20 17.34 16.01
C ALA A 31 13.68 17.20 15.91
N LEU A 32 13.12 16.24 16.64
CA LEU A 32 11.69 16.06 16.76
C LEU A 32 11.17 17.36 17.37
N ASN A 33 10.76 18.30 16.52
CA ASN A 33 9.86 19.37 16.89
C ASN A 33 8.55 18.67 17.23
N ALA A 34 8.46 18.16 18.46
CA ALA A 34 7.24 17.69 19.08
C ALA A 34 6.38 18.92 19.42
N GLY A 35 6.05 19.71 18.41
CA GLY A 35 4.85 20.52 18.47
C GLY A 35 3.67 19.57 18.62
N LEU A 36 2.65 19.98 19.37
CA LEU A 36 1.37 19.28 19.39
C LEU A 36 0.97 19.04 17.93
N MET A 37 0.75 17.77 17.55
CA MET A 37 0.31 17.42 16.20
C MET A 37 -1.10 18.00 16.02
N ILE A 38 -1.18 19.27 15.58
CA ILE A 38 -2.44 19.90 15.23
C ILE A 38 -2.96 19.14 14.01
N ARG A 39 -4.03 18.40 14.20
CA ARG A 39 -4.76 17.74 13.11
C ARG A 39 -5.51 18.84 12.37
N GLU A 40 -5.03 19.19 11.18
CA GLU A 40 -5.77 20.02 10.24
C GLU A 40 -6.43 19.12 9.20
N THR A 41 -7.70 19.38 8.87
CA THR A 41 -8.40 18.65 7.80
C THR A 41 -7.60 18.70 6.50
N GLY A 42 -7.43 17.53 5.87
CA GLY A 42 -6.78 17.43 4.55
C GLY A 42 -5.26 17.58 4.58
N LYS A 43 -4.63 17.72 5.77
CA LYS A 43 -3.18 17.71 5.91
C LYS A 43 -2.73 16.54 6.76
N SER A 44 -1.70 15.86 6.27
CA SER A 44 -0.97 14.88 7.08
C SER A 44 -0.33 15.61 8.27
N SER A 45 -0.54 15.11 9.49
CA SER A 45 0.17 15.59 10.67
C SER A 45 1.66 15.20 10.63
N LEU A 46 2.00 14.17 9.85
CA LEU A 46 3.36 13.68 9.64
C LEU A 46 3.96 14.27 8.36
N ASP A 47 5.28 14.40 8.32
CA ASP A 47 6.02 14.83 7.12
C ASP A 47 5.91 13.77 6.01
N PRO A 48 5.22 14.07 4.88
CA PRO A 48 5.05 13.11 3.79
C PRO A 48 6.38 12.71 3.13
N SER A 49 7.42 13.54 3.20
CA SER A 49 8.72 13.23 2.60
C SER A 49 9.41 12.06 3.29
N VAL A 50 9.17 11.89 4.60
CA VAL A 50 9.67 10.74 5.37
C VAL A 50 8.97 9.48 4.89
N ILE A 51 7.65 9.50 4.71
CA ILE A 51 6.89 8.35 4.20
C ILE A 51 7.34 7.98 2.79
N GLN A 52 7.50 8.98 1.92
CA GLN A 52 7.94 8.78 0.55
C GLN A 52 9.30 8.07 0.48
N ARG A 53 10.25 8.45 1.34
CA ARG A 53 11.57 7.79 1.43
C ARG A 53 11.47 6.29 1.68
N TYR A 54 10.51 5.83 2.48
CA TYR A 54 10.31 4.39 2.72
C TYR A 54 9.54 3.72 1.58
N ASN A 55 8.60 4.41 0.96
CA ASN A 55 7.88 3.90 -0.21
C ASN A 55 8.80 3.71 -1.42
N ASP A 56 9.85 4.53 -1.56
CA ASP A 56 10.85 4.45 -2.64
C ASP A 56 11.90 3.34 -2.43
N LEU A 57 11.85 2.63 -1.29
CA LEU A 57 12.78 1.52 -1.08
C LEU A 57 12.53 0.40 -2.11
N PRO A 58 13.59 -0.23 -2.64
CA PRO A 58 13.44 -1.37 -3.54
C PRO A 58 12.61 -2.48 -2.90
N PHE A 59 11.57 -2.91 -3.60
CA PHE A 59 10.76 -4.06 -3.21
C PHE A 59 11.35 -5.34 -3.79
N PRO A 60 11.22 -6.50 -3.11
CA PRO A 60 11.54 -7.77 -3.71
C PRO A 60 10.63 -8.05 -4.91
N GLU A 61 11.21 -8.32 -6.08
CA GLU A 61 10.49 -8.54 -7.34
C GLU A 61 9.52 -9.73 -7.26
N GLU A 62 9.89 -10.77 -6.52
CA GLU A 62 9.12 -12.03 -6.40
C GLU A 62 7.91 -11.95 -5.45
N SER A 63 7.69 -10.79 -4.82
CA SER A 63 6.65 -10.62 -3.80
C SER A 63 5.81 -9.38 -4.04
N VAL A 64 4.54 -9.44 -3.65
CA VAL A 64 3.60 -8.31 -3.71
C VAL A 64 2.87 -8.17 -2.39
N LEU A 65 2.41 -6.95 -2.13
CA LEU A 65 1.45 -6.66 -1.08
C LEU A 65 0.03 -6.80 -1.65
N ALA A 66 -0.79 -7.61 -1.00
CA ALA A 66 -2.20 -7.79 -1.31
C ALA A 66 -3.04 -7.27 -0.16
N GLU A 67 -3.77 -6.17 -0.40
CA GLU A 67 -4.74 -5.58 0.51
C GLU A 67 -6.09 -6.30 0.34
N TYR A 68 -6.48 -7.12 1.30
CA TYR A 68 -7.79 -7.76 1.28
C TYR A 68 -8.80 -6.79 1.88
N VAL A 69 -9.84 -6.48 1.11
CA VAL A 69 -10.88 -5.50 1.45
C VAL A 69 -12.23 -6.22 1.53
N TRP A 70 -12.99 -5.97 2.60
CA TRP A 70 -14.33 -6.54 2.80
C TRP A 70 -15.27 -5.54 3.49
N VAL A 71 -16.55 -5.89 3.53
CA VAL A 71 -17.60 -5.11 4.19
C VAL A 71 -17.92 -5.75 5.54
N ASP A 72 -17.94 -4.94 6.61
CA ASP A 72 -18.33 -5.39 7.96
C ASP A 72 -19.85 -5.42 8.15
N ALA A 73 -20.32 -5.78 9.35
CA ALA A 73 -21.75 -5.89 9.61
C ALA A 73 -22.52 -4.56 9.55
N ASP A 74 -21.83 -3.43 9.73
CA ASP A 74 -22.40 -2.09 9.69
C ASP A 74 -22.35 -1.49 8.27
N GLY A 75 -21.85 -2.24 7.28
CA GLY A 75 -21.68 -1.77 5.92
C GLY A 75 -20.41 -0.95 5.69
N ASN A 76 -19.50 -0.89 6.67
CA ASN A 76 -18.24 -0.17 6.53
C ASN A 76 -17.17 -1.02 5.84
N THR A 77 -16.22 -0.36 5.19
CA THR A 77 -15.07 -1.02 4.58
C THR A 77 -14.01 -1.33 5.63
N ARG A 78 -13.55 -2.58 5.65
CA ARG A 78 -12.39 -3.04 6.43
C ARG A 78 -11.33 -3.59 5.49
N SER A 79 -10.07 -3.52 5.91
CA SER A 79 -8.99 -4.10 5.12
C SER A 79 -7.80 -4.56 5.96
N LYS A 80 -7.00 -5.45 5.39
CA LYS A 80 -5.66 -5.78 5.90
C LYS A 80 -4.76 -6.32 4.80
N THR A 81 -3.46 -6.09 4.97
CA THR A 81 -2.45 -6.46 3.97
C THR A 81 -1.74 -7.77 4.31
N ARG A 82 -1.48 -8.59 3.29
CA ARG A 82 -0.49 -9.69 3.36
C ARG A 82 0.53 -9.60 2.25
N THR A 83 1.69 -10.19 2.49
CA THR A 83 2.67 -10.47 1.44
C THR A 83 2.32 -11.78 0.73
N LEU A 84 2.40 -11.78 -0.59
CA LEU A 84 2.20 -12.96 -1.44
C LEU A 84 3.33 -13.07 -2.47
N PRO A 85 3.66 -14.29 -2.95
CA PRO A 85 4.44 -14.42 -4.17
C PRO A 85 3.74 -13.73 -5.34
N ALA A 86 4.47 -12.98 -6.18
CA ALA A 86 3.91 -12.17 -7.26
C ALA A 86 3.00 -12.99 -8.20
N LYS A 87 3.40 -14.21 -8.53
CA LYS A 87 2.63 -15.15 -9.38
C LYS A 87 1.21 -15.45 -8.87
N LYS A 88 0.98 -15.36 -7.55
CA LYS A 88 -0.36 -15.60 -6.99
C LYS A 88 -1.33 -14.45 -7.28
N ALA A 89 -0.84 -13.25 -7.51
CA ALA A 89 -1.68 -12.06 -7.73
C ALA A 89 -2.09 -11.87 -9.20
N GLU A 90 -1.74 -12.81 -10.09
CA GLU A 90 -2.11 -12.76 -11.51
C GLU A 90 -3.59 -13.09 -11.74
N ALA A 91 -4.21 -13.88 -10.87
CA ALA A 91 -5.59 -14.34 -11.01
C ALA A 91 -6.25 -14.54 -9.64
N VAL A 92 -7.57 -14.31 -9.55
CA VAL A 92 -8.32 -14.37 -8.30
C VAL A 92 -8.28 -15.78 -7.70
N GLU A 93 -8.32 -16.79 -8.55
CA GLU A 93 -8.35 -18.21 -8.19
C GLU A 93 -7.06 -18.67 -7.52
N ASN A 94 -5.95 -17.97 -7.79
CA ASN A 94 -4.64 -18.26 -7.21
C ASN A 94 -4.45 -17.61 -5.82
N LEU A 95 -5.32 -16.67 -5.46
CA LEU A 95 -5.25 -15.98 -4.18
C LEU A 95 -5.72 -16.91 -3.05
N PRO A 96 -4.95 -17.01 -1.95
CA PRO A 96 -5.39 -17.81 -0.82
C PRO A 96 -6.61 -17.16 -0.17
N LYS A 97 -7.54 -18.00 0.30
CA LYS A 97 -8.49 -17.59 1.34
C LYS A 97 -7.72 -17.05 2.53
N TRP A 98 -8.36 -16.14 3.25
CA TRP A 98 -7.83 -15.65 4.51
C TRP A 98 -8.95 -15.62 5.54
N ASN A 99 -8.66 -15.10 6.72
CA ASN A 99 -9.62 -15.04 7.81
C ASN A 99 -9.42 -13.73 8.58
N PHE A 100 -10.38 -13.34 9.40
CA PHE A 100 -10.25 -12.26 10.38
C PHE A 100 -11.10 -12.56 11.61
N ASP A 101 -10.92 -11.76 12.66
CA ASP A 101 -11.73 -11.82 13.87
C ASP A 101 -13.04 -11.06 13.66
N GLY A 102 -14.10 -11.79 13.38
CA GLY A 102 -15.45 -11.31 13.14
C GLY A 102 -16.08 -10.61 14.33
N SER A 103 -15.64 -10.92 15.56
CA SER A 103 -16.17 -10.30 16.78
C SER A 103 -15.86 -8.80 16.84
N SER A 104 -14.73 -8.36 16.26
CA SER A 104 -14.33 -6.95 16.15
C SER A 104 -15.06 -6.18 15.05
N THR A 105 -15.99 -6.84 14.37
CA THR A 105 -16.74 -6.33 13.21
C THR A 105 -18.22 -6.68 13.27
N ASN A 106 -18.70 -7.20 14.42
CA ASN A 106 -20.07 -7.67 14.63
C ASN A 106 -20.53 -8.75 13.63
N GLN A 107 -19.61 -9.57 13.11
CA GLN A 107 -19.88 -10.62 12.11
C GLN A 107 -19.83 -12.04 12.68
N ALA A 108 -19.36 -12.20 13.91
CA ALA A 108 -19.28 -13.47 14.62
C ALA A 108 -19.29 -13.25 16.15
N PRO A 109 -19.76 -14.22 16.95
CA PRO A 109 -19.66 -14.14 18.41
C PRO A 109 -18.19 -14.27 18.88
N GLY A 110 -17.92 -13.97 20.15
CA GLY A 110 -16.54 -13.96 20.66
C GLY A 110 -15.93 -15.35 20.90
N ASP A 111 -16.75 -16.38 21.09
CA ASP A 111 -16.32 -17.77 21.33
C ASP A 111 -16.08 -18.57 20.05
N ASP A 112 -16.66 -18.14 18.92
CA ASP A 112 -16.39 -18.64 17.57
C ASP A 112 -16.30 -17.46 16.60
N SER A 113 -15.18 -16.74 16.65
CA SER A 113 -15.06 -15.43 15.99
C SER A 113 -14.44 -15.48 14.60
N GLU A 114 -14.06 -16.66 14.10
CA GLU A 114 -13.38 -16.76 12.82
C GLU A 114 -14.34 -16.51 11.65
N VAL A 115 -14.01 -15.53 10.81
CA VAL A 115 -14.70 -15.28 9.53
C VAL A 115 -13.72 -15.42 8.39
N ILE A 116 -14.12 -16.14 7.35
CA ILE A 116 -13.30 -16.45 6.17
C ILE A 116 -13.51 -15.39 5.09
N LEU A 117 -12.40 -14.87 4.57
CA LEU A 117 -12.34 -14.02 3.38
C LEU A 117 -12.11 -14.87 2.14
N ARG A 118 -13.05 -14.78 1.20
CA ARG A 118 -12.94 -15.41 -0.12
C ARG A 118 -12.65 -14.33 -1.17
N PRO A 119 -11.49 -14.34 -1.84
CA PRO A 119 -11.18 -13.43 -2.94
C PRO A 119 -12.22 -13.47 -4.06
N CYS A 120 -12.64 -12.31 -4.55
CA CYS A 120 -13.65 -12.17 -5.60
C CYS A 120 -13.14 -11.36 -6.79
N ARG A 121 -12.35 -10.30 -6.56
CA ARG A 121 -11.84 -9.44 -7.63
C ARG A 121 -10.53 -8.78 -7.26
N ILE A 122 -9.62 -8.69 -8.23
CA ILE A 122 -8.33 -8.01 -8.11
C ILE A 122 -8.39 -6.64 -8.82
N PHE A 123 -7.79 -5.65 -8.19
CA PHE A 123 -7.46 -4.34 -8.76
C PHE A 123 -6.00 -4.00 -8.46
N ARG A 124 -5.38 -3.13 -9.26
CA ARG A 124 -4.05 -2.58 -8.95
C ARG A 124 -4.16 -1.63 -7.75
N ASP A 125 -3.22 -1.72 -6.80
CA ASP A 125 -3.17 -0.84 -5.63
C ASP A 125 -2.56 0.52 -6.01
N PRO A 126 -3.35 1.61 -6.02
CA PRO A 126 -2.85 2.94 -6.37
C PRO A 126 -2.09 3.62 -5.22
N PHE A 127 -2.20 3.11 -3.99
CA PHE A 127 -1.58 3.69 -2.79
C PHE A 127 -0.16 3.20 -2.59
N ARG A 128 0.18 2.03 -3.15
CA ARG A 128 1.51 1.41 -3.09
C ARG A 128 2.03 1.13 -4.51
N PRO A 129 2.20 2.18 -5.33
CA PRO A 129 2.65 2.00 -6.71
C PRO A 129 4.06 1.42 -6.75
N ARG A 130 4.36 0.71 -7.83
CA ARG A 130 5.67 0.13 -8.11
C ARG A 130 6.12 0.52 -9.51
N SER A 131 7.42 0.76 -9.66
CA SER A 131 8.05 1.17 -10.92
C SER A 131 8.71 0.02 -11.68
N ASP A 132 8.80 -1.16 -11.07
CA ASP A 132 9.46 -2.37 -11.61
C ASP A 132 8.56 -3.25 -12.49
N GLY A 133 7.33 -2.80 -12.77
CA GLY A 133 6.37 -3.52 -13.61
C GLY A 133 5.55 -4.59 -12.88
N VAL A 134 5.89 -4.92 -11.63
CA VAL A 134 5.07 -5.76 -10.75
C VAL A 134 4.07 -4.86 -10.01
N SER A 135 2.82 -5.27 -9.84
CA SER A 135 1.81 -4.45 -9.14
C SER A 135 1.43 -5.06 -7.79
N ASN A 136 1.43 -4.23 -6.74
CA ASN A 136 0.66 -4.52 -5.54
C ASN A 136 -0.85 -4.50 -5.88
N VAL A 137 -1.66 -5.19 -5.09
CA VAL A 137 -3.07 -5.43 -5.44
C VAL A 137 -4.03 -5.12 -4.30
N LEU A 138 -5.20 -4.61 -4.67
CA LEU A 138 -6.40 -4.63 -3.83
C LEU A 138 -7.22 -5.86 -4.21
N VAL A 139 -7.74 -6.56 -3.21
CA VAL A 139 -8.51 -7.79 -3.36
C VAL A 139 -9.85 -7.62 -2.67
N MET A 140 -10.91 -7.42 -3.45
CA MET A 140 -12.27 -7.42 -2.92
C MET A 140 -12.64 -8.85 -2.51
N CYS A 141 -13.15 -9.00 -1.29
CA CYS A 141 -13.47 -10.30 -0.69
C CYS A 141 -14.91 -10.38 -0.21
N ASP A 142 -15.48 -11.57 -0.35
CA ASP A 142 -16.70 -11.99 0.32
C ASP A 142 -16.37 -12.57 1.71
N THR A 143 -17.37 -12.57 2.60
CA THR A 143 -17.28 -13.12 3.96
C THR A 143 -18.10 -14.40 4.14
N TYR A 144 -17.50 -15.39 4.79
CA TYR A 144 -18.05 -16.72 5.00
C TYR A 144 -17.79 -17.24 6.42
N THR A 145 -18.63 -18.14 6.91
CA THR A 145 -18.31 -18.96 8.08
C THR A 145 -17.18 -19.95 7.76
N PRO A 146 -16.50 -20.51 8.78
CA PRO A 146 -15.52 -21.59 8.57
C PRO A 146 -16.10 -22.82 7.87
N SER A 147 -17.40 -23.08 8.06
CA SER A 147 -18.15 -24.15 7.39
C SER A 147 -18.39 -23.89 5.89
N GLY A 148 -18.16 -22.66 5.42
CA GLY A 148 -18.31 -22.27 4.03
C GLY A 148 -19.67 -21.64 3.69
N ASP A 149 -20.48 -21.31 4.69
CA ASP A 149 -21.76 -20.61 4.50
C ASP A 149 -21.53 -19.11 4.38
N ALA A 150 -22.21 -18.44 3.45
CA ALA A 150 -22.11 -16.99 3.33
C ALA A 150 -22.68 -16.34 4.59
N LEU A 151 -22.01 -15.31 5.12
CA LEU A 151 -22.58 -14.53 6.22
C LEU A 151 -23.85 -13.80 5.75
N GLU A 152 -24.74 -13.49 6.69
CA GLU A 152 -25.98 -12.74 6.40
C GLU A 152 -25.71 -11.37 5.76
N THR A 153 -24.56 -10.76 6.10
CA THR A 153 -24.12 -9.45 5.58
C THR A 153 -23.40 -9.55 4.24
N ASN A 154 -23.20 -10.76 3.71
CA ASN A 154 -22.64 -10.99 2.38
C ASN A 154 -23.74 -10.92 1.30
N PHE A 155 -24.14 -9.69 0.97
CA PHE A 155 -25.14 -9.45 -0.07
C PHE A 155 -24.64 -9.80 -1.48
N ARG A 156 -23.33 -9.81 -1.72
CA ARG A 156 -22.76 -10.23 -3.02
C ARG A 156 -23.11 -11.69 -3.31
N ALA A 157 -23.03 -12.58 -2.34
CA ALA A 157 -23.40 -13.99 -2.52
C ALA A 157 -24.89 -14.18 -2.89
N ILE A 158 -25.76 -13.28 -2.44
CA ILE A 158 -27.19 -13.27 -2.81
C ILE A 158 -27.36 -12.71 -4.24
N ALA A 159 -26.70 -11.59 -4.54
CA ALA A 159 -26.74 -10.97 -5.86
C ALA A 159 -26.19 -11.90 -6.96
N GLU A 160 -25.05 -12.54 -6.71
CA GLU A 160 -24.39 -13.49 -7.62
C GLU A 160 -25.36 -14.58 -8.09
N LYS A 161 -26.15 -15.16 -7.17
CA LYS A 161 -27.19 -16.16 -7.50
C LYS A 161 -28.26 -15.64 -8.46
N SER A 162 -28.56 -14.34 -8.42
CA SER A 162 -29.55 -13.72 -9.30
C SER A 162 -29.03 -13.48 -10.71
N PHE A 163 -27.71 -13.49 -10.91
CA PHE A 163 -27.07 -13.34 -12.22
C PHE A 163 -26.72 -14.68 -12.88
N VAL A 164 -26.71 -15.80 -12.14
CA VAL A 164 -26.39 -17.12 -12.68
C VAL A 164 -27.38 -17.51 -13.78
N GLY A 165 -26.86 -17.84 -14.96
CA GLY A 165 -27.66 -18.30 -16.10
C GLY A 165 -28.36 -17.19 -16.89
N MET A 166 -28.03 -15.93 -16.60
CA MET A 166 -28.51 -14.75 -17.33
C MET A 166 -27.38 -14.10 -18.16
N ASP A 167 -26.36 -14.87 -18.53
CA ASP A 167 -25.18 -14.37 -19.24
C ASP A 167 -25.53 -13.71 -20.60
N ASP A 168 -26.58 -14.19 -21.25
CA ASP A 168 -27.05 -13.69 -22.56
C ASP A 168 -27.78 -12.33 -22.49
N GLU A 169 -28.20 -11.89 -21.30
CA GLU A 169 -28.96 -10.63 -21.13
C GLU A 169 -28.06 -9.38 -21.13
N GLU A 170 -26.74 -9.56 -20.97
CA GLU A 170 -25.73 -8.48 -20.99
C GLU A 170 -26.16 -7.23 -20.18
N VAL A 171 -26.67 -7.41 -18.96
CA VAL A 171 -27.24 -6.31 -18.16
C VAL A 171 -26.17 -5.32 -17.71
N TRP A 172 -26.38 -4.02 -17.97
CA TRP A 172 -25.47 -2.95 -17.59
C TRP A 172 -26.04 -2.08 -16.47
N PHE A 173 -25.18 -1.73 -15.51
CA PHE A 173 -25.52 -0.83 -14.40
C PHE A 173 -24.59 0.39 -14.42
N GLY A 174 -25.18 1.58 -14.24
CA GLY A 174 -24.47 2.81 -13.94
C GLY A 174 -24.92 3.30 -12.56
N LEU A 175 -23.96 3.62 -11.69
CA LEU A 175 -24.23 4.11 -10.34
C LEU A 175 -23.57 5.48 -10.17
N GLU A 176 -24.32 6.43 -9.62
CA GLU A 176 -23.85 7.79 -9.33
C GLU A 176 -23.58 7.91 -7.82
N GLN A 177 -22.30 7.89 -7.43
CA GLN A 177 -21.91 8.00 -6.03
C GLN A 177 -21.72 9.47 -5.63
N GLU A 178 -22.71 10.04 -4.94
CA GLU A 178 -22.57 11.33 -4.27
C GLU A 178 -21.83 11.19 -2.93
N PHE A 179 -21.08 12.22 -2.53
CA PHE A 179 -20.44 12.31 -1.22
C PHE A 179 -20.22 13.77 -0.82
N THR A 180 -20.10 14.02 0.49
CA THR A 180 -19.82 15.33 1.08
C THR A 180 -18.56 15.25 1.95
N LEU A 181 -17.63 16.18 1.76
CA LEU A 181 -16.41 16.27 2.58
C LEU A 181 -16.69 17.08 3.85
N PHE A 182 -16.33 16.53 5.01
CA PHE A 182 -16.43 17.19 6.32
C PHE A 182 -15.03 17.48 6.88
N ASN A 183 -14.95 18.45 7.79
CA ASN A 183 -13.74 18.70 8.55
C ASN A 183 -13.55 17.64 9.64
N LEU A 184 -12.30 17.48 10.07
CA LEU A 184 -11.99 16.81 11.32
C LEU A 184 -12.26 17.82 12.44
N ASP A 185 -13.37 17.64 13.17
CA ASP A 185 -13.78 18.50 14.28
C ASP A 185 -13.05 18.17 15.59
#